data_AF-A0A7X9EWB9-F1
#
_entry.id   AF-A0A7X9EWB9-F1
#
_cell.length_a   1.000
_cell.length_b   1.000
_cell.length_c   1.000
_cell.angle_alpha   90.00
_cell.angle_beta   90.00
_cell.angle_gamma   90.00
#
_symmetry.space_group_name_H-M   'P 1'
#
loop_
_entity.id
_entity.type
_entity.pdbx_description
1 polymer ?
#
loop_
_entity_poly.entity_id
_entity_poly.type
_entity_poly.pdbx_seq_one_letter_code
_entity_poly.pdbx_strand_id
1 'polypeptide(L)'
;DPEGSEEAKKLLHFLQDELKVNKIRFPETSGFGIKPVSEEGTKRLVRAAIDYALANGRKSVTLVHKGNIMKYTEGAFKQWGYEVAQQEYGDKTFTWDEYDRIKAREGGEAADKAQAQAEKEGKLIVKDAIADIFLQQILTRPTEFDVVATLNLNGDYISDALAAQVGGIGIAPGANINYVTGHAVFEATHGTAPKYAGLDKVNPSSVILSGVMMLRHLQWNEAADLIMAAMEKTIASKVVTYDFARLMDGATEVKCSEFADALIQNL
;
A
#
# COMPACT_ATOMS: atom_id res chain seq x y z
N ASP A 1 -8.80 32.24 5.02
CA ASP A 1 -9.67 31.56 4.05
C ASP A 1 -8.81 30.95 2.94
N PRO A 2 -8.87 29.65 2.66
CA PRO A 2 -8.08 29.03 1.60
C PRO A 2 -8.38 29.56 0.18
N GLU A 3 -9.56 30.11 -0.05
CA GLU A 3 -10.01 30.65 -1.35
C GLU A 3 -9.62 32.11 -1.62
N GLY A 4 -9.36 32.89 -0.57
CA GLY A 4 -9.13 34.34 -0.67
C GLY A 4 -7.70 34.81 -0.40
N SER A 5 -6.75 33.88 -0.23
CA SER A 5 -5.36 34.23 0.09
C SER A 5 -4.65 34.94 -1.05
N GLU A 6 -3.70 35.83 -0.73
CA GLU A 6 -2.90 36.54 -1.74
C GLU A 6 -2.05 35.56 -2.57
N GLU A 7 -1.61 34.47 -1.94
CA GLU A 7 -0.91 33.36 -2.58
C GLU A 7 -1.78 32.64 -3.62
N ALA A 8 -3.05 32.37 -3.30
CA ALA A 8 -4.00 31.75 -4.23
C ALA A 8 -4.27 32.65 -5.45
N LYS A 9 -4.46 33.95 -5.24
CA LYS A 9 -4.63 34.92 -6.35
C LYS A 9 -3.39 35.00 -7.23
N LYS A 10 -2.19 35.05 -6.63
CA LYS A 10 -0.93 35.08 -7.37
C LYS A 10 -0.75 33.80 -8.21
N LEU A 11 -1.06 32.64 -7.65
CA LEU A 11 -1.01 31.38 -8.39
C LEU A 11 -2.05 31.33 -9.52
N LEU A 12 -3.28 31.80 -9.28
CA LEU A 12 -4.32 31.91 -10.30
C LEU A 12 -3.85 32.78 -11.49
N HIS A 13 -3.34 33.98 -11.21
CA HIS A 13 -2.79 34.87 -12.25
C HIS A 13 -1.66 34.20 -13.01
N PHE A 14 -0.70 33.56 -12.32
CA PHE A 14 0.36 32.82 -13.00
C PHE A 14 -0.19 31.71 -13.92
N LEU A 15 -1.17 30.93 -13.44
CA LEU A 15 -1.79 29.85 -14.22
C LEU A 15 -2.53 30.38 -15.46
N GLN A 16 -3.28 31.48 -15.35
CA GLN A 16 -4.07 32.03 -16.45
C GLN A 16 -3.27 32.92 -17.39
N ASP A 17 -2.43 33.79 -16.86
CA ASP A 17 -1.72 34.82 -17.62
C ASP A 17 -0.45 34.26 -18.26
N GLU A 18 0.34 33.46 -17.54
CA GLU A 18 1.59 32.92 -18.07
C GLU A 18 1.38 31.55 -18.74
N LEU A 19 0.66 30.64 -18.06
CA LEU A 19 0.48 29.26 -18.53
C LEU A 19 -0.79 29.05 -19.36
N LYS A 20 -1.63 30.08 -19.53
CA LYS A 20 -2.85 30.06 -20.35
C LYS A 20 -3.84 28.96 -19.97
N VAL A 21 -3.91 28.61 -18.69
CA VAL A 21 -4.85 27.60 -18.18
C VAL A 21 -6.28 28.14 -18.22
N ASN A 22 -7.14 27.49 -19.02
CA ASN A 22 -8.56 27.86 -19.19
C ASN A 22 -9.55 26.82 -18.63
N LYS A 23 -9.06 25.83 -17.86
CA LYS A 23 -9.88 24.73 -17.32
C LYS A 23 -10.35 24.92 -15.88
N ILE A 24 -10.00 26.05 -15.25
CA ILE A 24 -10.47 26.38 -13.90
C ILE A 24 -11.92 26.83 -13.98
N ARG A 25 -12.85 26.05 -13.40
CA ARG A 25 -14.29 26.27 -13.56
C ARG A 25 -14.82 27.50 -12.81
N PHE A 26 -14.28 27.79 -11.63
CA PHE A 26 -14.71 28.86 -10.73
C PHE A 26 -13.49 29.58 -10.12
N PRO A 27 -12.75 30.39 -10.90
CA PRO A 27 -11.44 30.92 -10.48
C PRO A 27 -11.50 31.77 -9.21
N GLU A 28 -12.54 32.59 -9.04
CA GLU A 28 -12.68 33.53 -7.91
C GLU A 28 -12.99 32.87 -6.56
N THR A 29 -13.39 31.59 -6.56
CA THR A 29 -13.82 30.85 -5.36
C THR A 29 -13.14 29.48 -5.28
N SER A 30 -11.91 29.36 -5.81
CA SER A 30 -11.16 28.10 -5.82
C SER A 30 -10.01 28.12 -4.82
N GLY A 31 -9.90 27.08 -4.00
CA GLY A 31 -8.63 26.70 -3.36
C GLY A 31 -7.73 25.96 -4.36
N PHE A 32 -6.41 26.13 -4.24
CA PHE A 32 -5.44 25.51 -5.15
C PHE A 32 -4.58 24.46 -4.45
N GLY A 33 -4.26 23.37 -5.17
CA GLY A 33 -3.35 22.32 -4.73
C GLY A 33 -2.36 21.96 -5.83
N ILE A 34 -1.14 21.58 -5.43
CA ILE A 34 -0.08 21.13 -6.32
C ILE A 34 0.24 19.67 -6.01
N LYS A 35 0.25 18.82 -7.04
CA LYS A 35 0.55 17.37 -6.92
C LYS A 35 1.84 17.05 -7.69
N PRO A 36 3.01 17.20 -7.06
CA PRO A 36 4.26 16.77 -7.68
C PRO A 36 4.41 15.24 -7.57
N VAL A 37 4.81 14.59 -8.66
CA VAL A 37 5.23 13.20 -8.70
C VAL A 37 6.48 13.17 -9.57
N SER A 38 7.59 12.64 -9.04
CA SER A 38 8.87 12.65 -9.74
C SER A 38 9.34 11.25 -10.10
N GLU A 39 10.26 11.19 -11.06
CA GLU A 39 10.91 9.97 -11.49
C GLU A 39 11.71 9.35 -10.35
N GLU A 40 12.55 10.13 -9.66
CA GLU A 40 13.41 9.61 -8.57
C GLU A 40 12.58 9.05 -7.41
N GLY A 41 11.49 9.75 -7.06
CA GLY A 41 10.55 9.32 -6.02
C GLY A 41 9.81 8.04 -6.41
N THR A 42 9.44 7.90 -7.68
CA THR A 42 8.80 6.70 -8.21
C THR A 42 9.78 5.53 -8.24
N LYS A 43 10.94 5.72 -8.88
CA LYS A 43 11.90 4.64 -9.12
C LYS A 43 12.41 4.05 -7.81
N ARG A 44 12.68 4.86 -6.78
CA ARG A 44 13.08 4.34 -5.46
C ARG A 44 12.01 3.50 -4.77
N LEU A 45 10.73 3.88 -4.89
CA LEU A 45 9.61 3.16 -4.28
C LEU A 45 9.42 1.81 -5.01
N VAL A 46 9.31 1.86 -6.34
CA VAL A 46 9.07 0.67 -7.15
C VAL A 46 10.22 -0.32 -7.03
N ARG A 47 11.47 0.17 -6.97
CA ARG A 47 12.64 -0.67 -6.70
C ARG A 47 12.51 -1.43 -5.38
N ALA A 48 12.18 -0.73 -4.29
CA ALA A 48 11.96 -1.37 -2.99
C ALA A 48 10.82 -2.41 -3.01
N ALA A 49 9.75 -2.16 -3.77
CA ALA A 49 8.65 -3.10 -3.94
C ALA A 49 9.07 -4.37 -4.72
N ILE A 50 9.85 -4.20 -5.79
CA ILE A 50 10.38 -5.32 -6.59
C ILE A 50 11.40 -6.12 -5.76
N ASP A 51 12.31 -5.45 -5.06
CA ASP A 51 13.29 -6.10 -4.17
C ASP A 51 12.58 -6.92 -3.08
N TYR A 52 11.56 -6.34 -2.44
CA TYR A 52 10.74 -7.04 -1.46
C TYR A 52 10.05 -8.27 -2.07
N ALA A 53 9.44 -8.11 -3.25
CA ALA A 53 8.74 -9.19 -3.92
C ALA A 53 9.69 -10.35 -4.25
N LEU A 54 10.87 -10.07 -4.79
CA LEU A 54 11.89 -11.07 -5.12
C LEU A 54 12.44 -11.75 -3.86
N ALA A 55 12.79 -10.98 -2.83
CA ALA A 55 13.36 -11.51 -1.59
C ALA A 55 12.38 -12.42 -0.83
N ASN A 56 11.07 -12.22 -0.99
CA ASN A 56 10.03 -12.96 -0.29
C ASN A 56 9.26 -13.93 -1.20
N GLY A 57 9.76 -14.19 -2.43
CA GLY A 57 9.14 -15.13 -3.36
C GLY A 57 7.69 -14.78 -3.74
N ARG A 58 7.36 -13.49 -3.78
CA ARG A 58 6.03 -12.98 -4.16
C ARG A 58 5.85 -13.06 -5.68
N LYS A 59 4.61 -13.22 -6.11
CA LYS A 59 4.30 -13.57 -7.52
C LYS A 59 4.13 -12.37 -8.43
N SER A 60 3.72 -11.23 -7.89
CA SER A 60 3.51 -10.03 -8.70
C SER A 60 3.69 -8.73 -7.93
N VAL A 61 4.03 -7.67 -8.66
CA VAL A 61 3.95 -6.27 -8.22
C VAL A 61 2.91 -5.57 -9.10
N THR A 62 1.90 -4.97 -8.47
CA THR A 62 0.87 -4.19 -9.18
C THR A 62 1.10 -2.70 -8.96
N LEU A 63 1.34 -1.97 -10.05
CA LEU A 63 1.44 -0.51 -10.08
C LEU A 63 0.02 0.08 -10.12
N VAL A 64 -0.45 0.66 -9.02
CA VAL A 64 -1.81 1.24 -8.96
C VAL A 64 -1.77 2.74 -9.19
N HIS A 65 -2.60 3.23 -10.11
CA HIS A 65 -2.53 4.63 -10.56
C HIS A 65 -3.84 5.09 -11.20
N LYS A 66 -4.07 6.39 -11.33
CA LYS A 66 -5.20 7.01 -12.07
C LYS A 66 -4.69 7.75 -13.32
N GLY A 67 -3.80 7.09 -14.04
CA GLY A 67 -3.04 7.67 -15.16
C GLY A 67 -3.87 8.01 -16.40
N ASN A 68 -5.10 7.49 -16.52
CA ASN A 68 -6.00 7.88 -17.60
C ASN A 68 -6.47 9.34 -17.49
N ILE A 69 -6.60 9.86 -16.25
CA ILE A 69 -6.94 11.26 -15.97
C ILE A 69 -5.68 12.08 -15.68
N MET A 70 -4.82 11.61 -14.78
CA MET A 70 -3.59 12.30 -14.35
C MET A 70 -2.36 11.77 -15.10
N LYS A 71 -2.32 11.99 -16.42
CA LYS A 71 -1.32 11.40 -17.32
C LYS A 71 0.13 11.71 -16.93
N TYR A 72 0.43 12.94 -16.54
CA TYR A 72 1.81 13.39 -16.31
C TYR A 72 2.32 13.16 -14.88
N THR A 73 1.49 12.64 -13.99
CA THR A 73 1.88 12.32 -12.61
C THR A 73 1.63 10.84 -12.33
N GLU A 74 0.38 10.40 -12.33
CA GLU A 74 0.05 9.00 -12.08
C GLU A 74 0.27 8.11 -13.30
N GLY A 75 0.10 8.63 -14.52
CA GLY A 75 0.52 7.93 -15.73
C GLY A 75 2.05 7.81 -15.83
N ALA A 76 2.77 8.87 -15.43
CA ALA A 76 4.23 8.85 -15.35
C ALA A 76 4.73 7.86 -14.30
N PHE A 77 4.08 7.77 -13.13
CA PHE A 77 4.38 6.76 -12.11
C PHE A 77 4.35 5.34 -12.69
N LYS A 78 3.29 5.00 -13.44
CA LYS A 78 3.17 3.70 -14.13
C LYS A 78 4.36 3.47 -15.07
N GLN A 79 4.65 4.46 -15.92
CA GLN A 79 5.69 4.35 -16.94
C GLN A 79 7.08 4.16 -16.32
N TRP A 80 7.46 5.02 -15.37
CA TRP A 80 8.74 4.91 -14.66
C TRP A 80 8.84 3.62 -13.86
N GLY A 81 7.74 3.11 -13.32
CA GLY A 81 7.72 1.81 -12.65
C GLY A 81 8.02 0.64 -13.60
N TYR A 82 7.44 0.65 -14.81
CA TYR A 82 7.78 -0.33 -15.84
C TYR A 82 9.23 -0.21 -16.32
N GLU A 83 9.74 1.01 -16.46
CA GLU A 83 11.14 1.23 -16.81
C GLU A 83 12.10 0.60 -15.79
N VAL A 84 11.84 0.76 -14.49
CA VAL A 84 12.66 0.12 -13.44
C VAL A 84 12.64 -1.39 -13.59
N ALA A 85 11.46 -1.99 -13.73
CA ALA A 85 11.32 -3.43 -13.88
C ALA A 85 12.12 -3.94 -15.09
N GLN A 86 12.02 -3.28 -16.24
CA GLN A 86 12.69 -3.72 -17.47
C GLN A 86 14.20 -3.45 -17.46
N GLN A 87 14.63 -2.26 -17.02
CA GLN A 87 16.02 -1.81 -17.13
C GLN A 87 16.90 -2.39 -16.03
N GLU A 88 16.37 -2.58 -14.83
CA GLU A 88 17.14 -3.01 -13.66
C GLU A 88 16.87 -4.47 -13.27
N TYR A 89 15.73 -5.04 -13.69
CA TYR A 89 15.28 -6.39 -13.31
C TYR A 89 14.77 -7.22 -14.49
N GLY A 90 15.14 -6.91 -15.74
CA GLY A 90 14.58 -7.57 -16.93
C GLY A 90 14.85 -9.08 -17.03
N ASP A 91 15.91 -9.57 -16.39
CA ASP A 91 16.20 -11.00 -16.26
C ASP A 91 15.22 -11.71 -15.30
N LYS A 92 14.67 -10.99 -14.32
CA LYS A 92 13.82 -11.51 -13.24
C LYS A 92 12.34 -11.15 -13.38
N THR A 93 11.98 -10.24 -14.27
CA THR A 93 10.62 -9.72 -14.41
C THR A 93 10.05 -9.96 -15.80
N PHE A 94 8.72 -9.94 -15.87
CA PHE A 94 7.96 -9.80 -17.10
C PHE A 94 6.85 -8.77 -16.87
N THR A 95 6.79 -7.74 -17.71
CA THR A 95 5.87 -6.63 -17.49
C THR A 95 4.65 -6.64 -18.42
N TRP A 96 3.53 -6.06 -17.99
CA TRP A 96 2.38 -5.87 -18.90
C TRP A 96 2.65 -4.86 -20.02
N ASP A 97 3.65 -3.99 -19.87
CA ASP A 97 4.13 -3.16 -20.98
C ASP A 97 4.88 -3.99 -22.05
N GLU A 98 5.59 -5.06 -21.66
CA GLU A 98 6.10 -6.07 -22.60
C GLU A 98 4.96 -6.88 -23.22
N TYR A 99 3.99 -7.32 -22.41
CA TYR A 99 2.79 -8.02 -22.88
C TYR A 99 2.06 -7.21 -23.96
N ASP A 100 1.82 -5.91 -23.72
CA ASP A 100 1.13 -5.03 -24.67
C ASP A 100 1.90 -4.88 -25.99
N ARG A 101 3.24 -4.80 -25.94
CA ARG A 101 4.09 -4.78 -27.15
C ARG A 101 4.01 -6.10 -27.92
N ILE A 102 4.06 -7.24 -27.25
CA ILE A 102 3.92 -8.55 -27.88
C ILE A 102 2.54 -8.68 -28.51
N LYS A 103 1.48 -8.30 -27.78
CA LYS A 103 0.10 -8.33 -28.25
C LYS A 103 -0.11 -7.48 -29.50
N ALA A 104 0.49 -6.29 -29.54
CA ALA A 104 0.41 -5.40 -30.69
C ALA A 104 1.15 -5.95 -31.93
N ARG A 105 2.25 -6.69 -31.74
CA ARG A 105 3.08 -7.24 -32.82
C ARG A 105 2.61 -8.61 -33.32
N GLU A 106 2.14 -9.46 -32.41
CA GLU A 106 1.97 -10.92 -32.63
C GLU A 106 0.57 -11.43 -32.22
N GLY A 107 -0.26 -10.59 -31.60
CA GLY A 107 -1.62 -10.95 -31.17
C GLY A 107 -1.72 -11.44 -29.72
N GLY A 108 -2.96 -11.54 -29.22
CA GLY A 108 -3.25 -11.86 -27.81
C GLY A 108 -2.74 -13.23 -27.37
N GLU A 109 -2.90 -14.27 -28.20
CA GLU A 109 -2.44 -15.63 -27.86
C GLU A 109 -0.92 -15.69 -27.65
N ALA A 110 -0.15 -14.92 -28.44
CA ALA A 110 1.30 -14.85 -28.28
C ALA A 110 1.70 -14.18 -26.95
N ALA A 111 1.00 -13.10 -26.58
CA ALA A 111 1.23 -12.38 -25.33
C ALA A 111 0.85 -13.24 -24.11
N ASP A 112 -0.29 -13.95 -24.16
CA ASP A 112 -0.72 -14.88 -23.10
C ASP A 112 0.29 -16.02 -22.92
N LYS A 113 0.79 -16.58 -24.03
CA LYS A 113 1.84 -17.61 -23.99
C LYS A 113 3.14 -17.09 -23.39
N ALA A 114 3.53 -15.85 -23.71
CA ALA A 114 4.75 -15.23 -23.18
C ALA A 114 4.65 -15.02 -21.66
N GLN A 115 3.52 -14.50 -21.16
CA GLN A 115 3.32 -14.35 -19.72
C GLN A 115 3.31 -15.71 -19.01
N ALA A 116 2.57 -16.70 -19.54
CA ALA A 116 2.51 -18.03 -18.95
C ALA A 116 3.89 -18.72 -18.92
N GLN A 117 4.75 -18.45 -19.89
CA GLN A 117 6.13 -18.93 -19.89
C GLN A 117 6.97 -18.22 -18.82
N ALA A 118 6.87 -16.90 -18.71
CA ALA A 118 7.56 -16.12 -17.68
C ALA A 118 7.18 -16.58 -16.26
N GLU A 119 5.90 -16.84 -16.01
CA GLU A 119 5.40 -17.38 -14.73
C GLU A 119 6.00 -18.76 -14.43
N LYS A 120 6.11 -19.66 -15.44
CA LYS A 120 6.76 -20.98 -15.29
C LYS A 120 8.25 -20.88 -15.01
N GLU A 121 8.92 -19.88 -15.56
CA GLU A 121 10.32 -19.56 -15.31
C GLU A 121 10.53 -18.90 -13.93
N GLY A 122 9.46 -18.63 -13.19
CA GLY A 122 9.52 -18.00 -11.87
C GLY A 122 9.80 -16.50 -11.94
N LYS A 123 9.57 -15.86 -13.08
CA LYS A 123 9.69 -14.40 -13.20
C LYS A 123 8.59 -13.70 -12.40
N LEU A 124 8.96 -12.59 -11.78
CA LEU A 124 8.03 -11.69 -11.11
C LEU A 124 7.19 -10.94 -12.15
N ILE A 125 5.87 -11.04 -12.05
CA ILE A 125 4.97 -10.32 -12.96
C ILE A 125 4.78 -8.90 -12.47
N VAL A 126 5.17 -7.91 -13.28
CA VAL A 126 4.92 -6.49 -13.00
C VAL A 126 3.75 -6.04 -13.86
N LYS A 127 2.65 -5.69 -13.22
CA LYS A 127 1.39 -5.30 -13.87
C LYS A 127 0.88 -3.97 -13.35
N ASP A 128 -0.20 -3.45 -13.92
CA ASP A 128 -0.83 -2.22 -13.45
C ASP A 128 -2.35 -2.34 -13.32
N ALA A 129 -2.92 -1.48 -12.48
CA ALA A 129 -4.37 -1.36 -12.35
C ALA A 129 -4.77 0.10 -12.14
N ILE A 130 -5.87 0.49 -12.78
CA ILE A 130 -6.43 1.83 -12.55
C ILE A 130 -7.06 1.86 -11.14
N ALA A 131 -6.76 2.88 -10.33
CA ALA A 131 -7.09 2.92 -8.91
C ALA A 131 -8.57 2.64 -8.55
N ASP A 132 -9.52 3.15 -9.34
CA ASP A 132 -10.95 2.89 -9.13
C ASP A 132 -11.39 1.47 -9.50
N ILE A 133 -10.75 0.86 -10.51
CA ILE A 133 -10.92 -0.55 -10.85
C ILE A 133 -10.27 -1.41 -9.78
N PHE A 134 -9.08 -1.03 -9.30
CA PHE A 134 -8.37 -1.74 -8.25
C PHE A 134 -9.20 -1.85 -6.97
N LEU A 135 -9.85 -0.76 -6.53
CA LEU A 135 -10.76 -0.78 -5.36
C LEU A 135 -11.95 -1.76 -5.53
N GLN A 136 -12.42 -1.99 -6.76
CA GLN A 136 -13.43 -3.02 -7.03
C GLN A 136 -12.82 -4.44 -7.04
N GLN A 137 -11.62 -4.58 -7.58
CA GLN A 137 -10.95 -5.87 -7.75
C GLN A 137 -10.40 -6.42 -6.44
N ILE A 138 -9.97 -5.60 -5.49
CA ILE A 138 -9.59 -6.09 -4.16
C ILE A 138 -10.77 -6.74 -3.42
N LEU A 139 -12.01 -6.32 -3.71
CA LEU A 139 -13.22 -6.95 -3.17
C LEU A 139 -13.60 -8.23 -3.92
N THR A 140 -13.55 -8.20 -5.25
CA THR A 140 -14.11 -9.27 -6.10
C THR A 140 -13.10 -10.35 -6.48
N ARG A 141 -11.82 -10.00 -6.58
CA ARG A 141 -10.70 -10.84 -7.03
C ARG A 141 -9.42 -10.57 -6.20
N PRO A 142 -9.46 -10.58 -4.85
CA PRO A 142 -8.30 -10.25 -4.01
C PRO A 142 -7.11 -11.20 -4.25
N THR A 143 -7.37 -12.45 -4.62
CA THR A 143 -6.35 -13.49 -4.82
C THR A 143 -5.43 -13.23 -6.02
N GLU A 144 -5.74 -12.24 -6.85
CA GLU A 144 -4.90 -11.86 -7.98
C GLU A 144 -3.83 -10.83 -7.63
N PHE A 145 -3.92 -10.20 -6.46
CA PHE A 145 -2.97 -9.19 -6.04
C PHE A 145 -2.02 -9.77 -5.00
N ASP A 146 -0.78 -9.29 -5.06
CA ASP A 146 0.27 -9.71 -4.14
C ASP A 146 0.96 -8.46 -3.57
N VAL A 147 2.08 -8.02 -4.15
CA VAL A 147 2.70 -6.74 -3.78
C VAL A 147 2.05 -5.61 -4.56
N VAL A 148 1.79 -4.48 -3.90
CA VAL A 148 1.21 -3.28 -4.51
C VAL A 148 2.17 -2.12 -4.33
N ALA A 149 2.47 -1.40 -5.42
CA ALA A 149 3.22 -0.16 -5.40
C ALA A 149 2.33 0.97 -5.94
N THR A 150 2.21 2.06 -5.18
CA THR A 150 1.29 3.15 -5.53
C THR A 150 1.75 4.48 -4.97
N LEU A 151 1.09 5.56 -5.38
CA LEU A 151 1.36 6.91 -4.90
C LEU A 151 0.75 7.14 -3.51
N ASN A 152 1.30 8.10 -2.78
CA ASN A 152 0.94 8.43 -1.38
C ASN A 152 -0.59 8.40 -1.11
N LEU A 153 -1.37 9.25 -1.80
CA LEU A 153 -2.82 9.34 -1.57
C LEU A 153 -3.57 8.04 -1.93
N ASN A 154 -3.17 7.35 -3.00
CA ASN A 154 -3.81 6.08 -3.36
C ASN A 154 -3.47 5.00 -2.33
N GLY A 155 -2.23 5.01 -1.81
CA GLY A 155 -1.76 4.09 -0.76
C GLY A 155 -2.60 4.21 0.49
N ASP A 156 -2.83 5.43 0.96
CA ASP A 156 -3.71 5.76 2.10
C ASP A 156 -5.11 5.14 1.94
N TYR A 157 -5.78 5.39 0.82
CA TYR A 157 -7.13 4.85 0.59
C TYR A 157 -7.15 3.32 0.45
N ILE A 158 -6.14 2.76 -0.21
CA ILE A 158 -6.06 1.32 -0.46
C ILE A 158 -5.77 0.55 0.82
N SER A 159 -4.83 1.03 1.65
CA SER A 159 -4.47 0.34 2.90
C SER A 159 -5.65 0.28 3.86
N ASP A 160 -6.42 1.36 3.98
CA ASP A 160 -7.62 1.39 4.82
C ASP A 160 -8.73 0.48 4.29
N ALA A 161 -8.96 0.49 2.97
CA ALA A 161 -9.94 -0.39 2.35
C ALA A 161 -9.60 -1.87 2.55
N LEU A 162 -8.33 -2.24 2.39
CA LEU A 162 -7.83 -3.61 2.60
C LEU A 162 -7.91 -4.01 4.09
N ALA A 163 -7.50 -3.12 4.99
CA ALA A 163 -7.60 -3.35 6.43
C ALA A 163 -9.06 -3.57 6.86
N ALA A 164 -10.00 -2.76 6.35
CA ALA A 164 -11.42 -2.94 6.61
C ALA A 164 -11.94 -4.30 6.11
N GLN A 165 -11.54 -4.73 4.92
CA GLN A 165 -11.98 -5.98 4.30
C GLN A 165 -11.64 -7.22 5.13
N VAL A 166 -10.50 -7.22 5.82
CA VAL A 166 -10.07 -8.33 6.69
C VAL A 166 -10.48 -8.17 8.16
N GLY A 167 -11.32 -7.16 8.48
CA GLY A 167 -11.70 -6.83 9.85
C GLY A 167 -10.54 -6.25 10.69
N GLY A 168 -9.50 -5.75 10.01
CA GLY A 168 -8.21 -5.43 10.57
C GLY A 168 -7.92 -3.95 10.87
N ILE A 169 -8.91 -3.05 10.84
CA ILE A 169 -8.70 -1.60 11.05
C ILE A 169 -7.95 -1.31 12.37
N GLY A 170 -8.24 -2.07 13.42
CA GLY A 170 -7.57 -1.92 14.72
C GLY A 170 -6.23 -2.65 14.86
N ILE A 171 -5.85 -3.47 13.87
CA ILE A 171 -4.69 -4.36 13.97
C ILE A 171 -3.71 -4.24 12.80
N ALA A 172 -3.99 -3.43 11.78
CA ALA A 172 -3.13 -3.26 10.62
C ALA A 172 -1.75 -2.70 11.05
N PRO A 173 -0.63 -3.37 10.76
CA PRO A 173 0.70 -2.85 11.06
C PRO A 173 1.18 -1.84 10.02
N GLY A 174 2.17 -1.02 10.38
CA GLY A 174 2.70 0.04 9.55
C GLY A 174 4.18 0.34 9.80
N ALA A 175 4.89 0.70 8.73
CA ALA A 175 6.29 1.12 8.81
C ALA A 175 6.61 2.18 7.76
N ASN A 176 7.39 3.18 8.15
CA ASN A 176 7.98 4.20 7.28
C ASN A 176 9.47 3.94 7.17
N ILE A 177 9.94 3.53 5.99
CA ILE A 177 11.30 3.03 5.82
C ILE A 177 12.01 3.81 4.71
N ASN A 178 13.21 4.30 5.00
CA ASN A 178 14.18 4.73 4.01
C ASN A 178 15.20 3.60 3.78
N TYR A 179 14.96 2.77 2.76
CA TYR A 179 15.82 1.63 2.43
C TYR A 179 17.25 2.02 1.99
N VAL A 180 17.49 3.29 1.63
CA VAL A 180 18.83 3.77 1.24
C VAL A 180 19.67 4.09 2.47
N THR A 181 19.08 4.71 3.50
CA THR A 181 19.80 5.12 4.70
C THR A 181 19.66 4.15 5.86
N GLY A 182 18.74 3.18 5.77
CA GLY A 182 18.42 2.22 6.82
C GLY A 182 17.55 2.77 7.96
N HIS A 183 17.15 4.05 7.91
CA HIS A 183 16.25 4.60 8.94
C HIS A 183 14.83 4.06 8.75
N ALA A 184 14.21 3.63 9.85
CA ALA A 184 12.85 3.11 9.86
C ALA A 184 12.09 3.58 11.11
N VAL A 185 10.81 3.88 10.95
CA VAL A 185 9.86 4.16 12.03
C VAL A 185 8.70 3.19 11.89
N PHE A 186 8.45 2.39 12.93
CA PHE A 186 7.34 1.44 12.99
C PHE A 186 6.26 2.02 13.88
N GLU A 187 5.02 2.08 13.39
CA GLU A 187 3.94 2.81 14.05
C GLU A 187 2.60 2.05 14.00
N ALA A 188 1.72 2.36 14.94
CA ALA A 188 0.32 1.95 14.83
C ALA A 188 -0.35 2.77 13.72
N THR A 189 -1.18 2.13 12.90
CA THR A 189 -1.84 2.78 11.75
C THR A 189 -3.17 3.44 12.13
N HIS A 190 -3.77 3.04 13.26
CA HIS A 190 -5.02 3.60 13.73
C HIS A 190 -4.83 4.95 14.44
N GLY A 191 -5.89 5.76 14.50
CA GLY A 191 -5.90 7.03 15.23
C GLY A 191 -5.82 6.88 16.77
N THR A 192 -5.83 8.02 17.46
CA THR A 192 -5.59 8.10 18.92
C THR A 192 -6.75 7.63 19.80
N ALA A 193 -7.96 7.47 19.24
CA ALA A 193 -9.17 7.00 19.93
C ALA A 193 -9.38 7.60 21.35
N PRO A 194 -9.46 8.94 21.50
CA PRO A 194 -9.38 9.63 22.79
C PRO A 194 -10.45 9.23 23.80
N LYS A 195 -11.61 8.76 23.33
CA LYS A 195 -12.71 8.25 24.15
C LYS A 195 -12.30 7.06 25.05
N TYR A 196 -11.26 6.32 24.68
CA TYR A 196 -10.81 5.12 25.40
C TYR A 196 -9.46 5.32 26.10
N ALA A 197 -8.91 6.53 26.10
CA ALA A 197 -7.63 6.83 26.73
C ALA A 197 -7.65 6.52 28.23
N GLY A 198 -6.67 5.74 28.70
CA GLY A 198 -6.54 5.36 30.10
C GLY A 198 -7.54 4.30 30.60
N LEU A 199 -8.40 3.75 29.72
CA LEU A 199 -9.42 2.77 30.11
C LEU A 199 -8.96 1.30 30.03
N ASP A 200 -7.70 1.05 29.62
CA ASP A 200 -7.15 -0.30 29.44
C ASP A 200 -8.03 -1.19 28.54
N LYS A 201 -8.52 -0.63 27.43
CA LYS A 201 -9.57 -1.24 26.61
C LYS A 201 -9.18 -1.49 25.15
N VAL A 202 -8.31 -0.65 24.60
CA VAL A 202 -8.00 -0.66 23.16
C VAL A 202 -7.18 -1.88 22.75
N ASN A 203 -7.28 -2.27 21.49
CA ASN A 203 -6.52 -3.37 20.91
C ASN A 203 -5.05 -2.96 20.67
N PRO A 204 -4.04 -3.62 21.28
CA PRO A 204 -2.64 -3.29 21.07
C PRO A 204 -2.04 -3.95 19.81
N SER A 205 -2.81 -4.74 19.06
CA SER A 205 -2.25 -5.59 18.00
C SER A 205 -1.58 -4.80 16.88
N SER A 206 -2.08 -3.61 16.51
CA SER A 206 -1.44 -2.78 15.47
C SER A 206 0.01 -2.44 15.83
N VAL A 207 0.27 -1.94 17.04
CA VAL A 207 1.64 -1.62 17.48
C VAL A 207 2.50 -2.86 17.70
N ILE A 208 1.91 -3.97 18.18
CA ILE A 208 2.62 -5.25 18.33
C ILE A 208 3.06 -5.79 16.97
N LEU A 209 2.17 -5.79 15.97
CA LEU A 209 2.47 -6.25 14.62
C LEU A 209 3.42 -5.31 13.87
N SER A 210 3.38 -4.00 14.15
CA SER A 210 4.44 -3.09 13.70
C SER A 210 5.79 -3.41 14.37
N GLY A 211 5.77 -3.85 15.62
CA GLY A 211 6.92 -4.43 16.31
C GLY A 211 7.43 -5.71 15.65
N VAL A 212 6.55 -6.57 15.13
CA VAL A 212 6.94 -7.74 14.31
C VAL A 212 7.69 -7.28 13.06
N MET A 213 7.18 -6.26 12.36
CA MET A 213 7.89 -5.68 11.20
C MET A 213 9.26 -5.13 11.60
N MET A 214 9.38 -4.49 12.76
CA MET A 214 10.66 -4.02 13.30
C MET A 214 11.64 -5.16 13.56
N LEU A 215 11.20 -6.25 14.19
CA LEU A 215 12.04 -7.41 14.45
C LEU A 215 12.53 -8.05 13.15
N ARG A 216 11.66 -8.16 12.13
CA ARG A 216 12.08 -8.61 10.79
C ARG A 216 13.09 -7.66 10.16
N HIS A 217 12.92 -6.34 10.31
CA HIS A 217 13.89 -5.36 9.82
C HIS A 217 15.26 -5.50 10.50
N LEU A 218 15.28 -5.79 11.81
CA LEU A 218 16.48 -6.06 12.60
C LEU A 218 17.07 -7.48 12.37
N GLN A 219 16.48 -8.28 11.48
CA GLN A 219 16.86 -9.67 11.20
C GLN A 219 16.66 -10.63 12.40
N TRP A 220 15.80 -10.28 13.35
CA TRP A 220 15.40 -11.14 14.49
C TRP A 220 14.14 -11.92 14.13
N ASN A 221 14.25 -12.76 13.10
CA ASN A 221 13.11 -13.43 12.47
C ASN A 221 12.42 -14.43 13.41
N GLU A 222 13.17 -15.14 14.23
CA GLU A 222 12.65 -16.11 15.18
C GLU A 222 11.72 -15.45 16.21
N ALA A 223 12.12 -14.28 16.73
CA ALA A 223 11.30 -13.51 17.64
C ALA A 223 10.03 -12.97 16.96
N ALA A 224 10.15 -12.51 15.71
CA ALA A 224 9.01 -12.07 14.91
C ALA A 224 8.01 -13.22 14.68
N ASP A 225 8.51 -14.42 14.37
CA ASP A 225 7.70 -15.61 14.10
C ASP A 225 6.98 -16.11 15.37
N LEU A 226 7.62 -16.07 16.54
CA LEU A 226 6.98 -16.39 17.83
C LEU A 226 5.79 -15.47 18.12
N ILE A 227 5.96 -14.15 17.94
CA ILE A 227 4.89 -13.17 18.18
C ILE A 227 3.73 -13.37 17.19
N MET A 228 4.03 -13.64 15.92
CA MET A 228 3.00 -13.95 14.91
C MET A 228 2.21 -15.21 15.28
N ALA A 229 2.88 -16.30 15.64
CA ALA A 229 2.23 -17.54 16.04
C ALA A 229 1.36 -17.35 17.29
N ALA A 230 1.85 -16.60 18.28
CA ALA A 230 1.08 -16.27 19.48
C ALA A 230 -0.15 -15.42 19.17
N MET A 231 -0.03 -14.43 18.27
CA MET A 231 -1.15 -13.60 17.80
C MET A 231 -2.23 -14.45 17.13
N GLU A 232 -1.84 -15.30 16.19
CA GLU A 232 -2.75 -16.23 15.49
C GLU A 232 -3.48 -17.14 16.49
N LYS A 233 -2.74 -17.76 17.41
CA LYS A 233 -3.29 -18.66 18.45
C LYS A 233 -4.26 -17.93 19.39
N THR A 234 -3.90 -16.73 19.82
CA THR A 234 -4.71 -15.94 20.78
C THR A 234 -6.02 -15.48 20.14
N ILE A 235 -5.97 -14.91 18.94
CA ILE A 235 -7.19 -14.51 18.21
C ILE A 235 -8.07 -15.73 17.89
N ALA A 236 -7.48 -16.85 17.47
CA ALA A 236 -8.22 -18.09 17.19
C ALA A 236 -8.90 -18.66 18.45
N SER A 237 -8.33 -18.47 19.64
CA SER A 237 -8.93 -18.86 20.92
C SER A 237 -10.12 -17.99 21.35
N LYS A 238 -10.38 -16.89 20.63
CA LYS A 238 -11.40 -15.87 20.92
C LYS A 238 -11.23 -15.14 22.26
N VAL A 239 -10.02 -15.15 22.84
CA VAL A 239 -9.64 -14.26 23.93
C VAL A 239 -9.14 -12.97 23.32
N VAL A 240 -9.98 -11.94 23.27
CA VAL A 240 -9.77 -10.76 22.43
C VAL A 240 -10.28 -9.48 23.09
N THR A 241 -9.80 -8.32 22.63
CA THR A 241 -10.30 -7.02 23.08
C THR A 241 -11.70 -6.71 22.54
N TYR A 242 -12.35 -5.69 23.12
CA TYR A 242 -13.77 -5.36 22.90
C TYR A 242 -14.18 -5.17 21.42
N ASP A 243 -13.24 -4.70 20.59
CA ASP A 243 -13.43 -4.39 19.18
C ASP A 243 -13.66 -5.66 18.35
N PHE A 244 -12.98 -6.76 18.69
CA PHE A 244 -13.26 -8.10 18.15
C PHE A 244 -14.43 -8.77 18.87
N ALA A 245 -14.47 -8.70 20.21
CA ALA A 245 -15.46 -9.44 21.00
C ALA A 245 -16.91 -9.14 20.58
N ARG A 246 -17.21 -7.89 20.24
CA ARG A 246 -18.55 -7.46 19.76
C ARG A 246 -18.93 -7.98 18.37
N LEU A 247 -17.99 -8.55 17.62
CA LEU A 247 -18.19 -9.07 16.26
C LEU A 247 -18.09 -10.61 16.20
N MET A 248 -17.82 -11.27 17.33
CA MET A 248 -17.56 -12.71 17.40
C MET A 248 -18.50 -13.40 18.39
N ASP A 249 -19.16 -14.47 17.95
CA ASP A 249 -19.94 -15.32 18.86
C ASP A 249 -19.01 -16.11 19.79
N GLY A 250 -19.30 -16.08 21.09
CA GLY A 250 -18.57 -16.85 22.11
C GLY A 250 -17.15 -16.33 22.38
N ALA A 251 -16.89 -15.04 22.16
CA ALA A 251 -15.62 -14.43 22.54
C ALA A 251 -15.54 -14.13 24.03
N THR A 252 -14.32 -14.23 24.58
CA THR A 252 -13.98 -13.75 25.92
C THR A 252 -13.37 -12.36 25.77
N GLU A 253 -14.13 -11.32 26.10
CA GLU A 253 -13.64 -9.94 26.11
C GLU A 253 -12.63 -9.75 27.24
N VAL A 254 -11.44 -9.26 26.90
CA VAL A 254 -10.35 -8.93 27.84
C VAL A 254 -9.89 -7.48 27.68
N LYS A 255 -9.23 -6.95 28.71
CA LYS A 255 -8.56 -5.64 28.66
C LYS A 255 -7.35 -5.63 27.71
N CYS A 256 -6.82 -4.44 27.42
CA CYS A 256 -5.60 -4.28 26.63
C CYS A 256 -4.42 -5.01 27.28
N SER A 257 -4.19 -4.80 28.58
CA SER A 257 -3.16 -5.48 29.36
C SER A 257 -3.34 -7.00 29.39
N GLU A 258 -4.56 -7.46 29.65
CA GLU A 258 -4.92 -8.88 29.71
C GLU A 258 -4.76 -9.59 28.35
N PHE A 259 -5.02 -8.89 27.24
CA PHE A 259 -4.75 -9.41 25.89
C PHE A 259 -3.24 -9.58 25.65
N ALA A 260 -2.41 -8.66 26.12
CA ALA A 260 -0.96 -8.80 26.06
C ALA A 260 -0.46 -9.99 26.91
N ASP A 261 -1.02 -10.20 28.10
CA ASP A 261 -0.72 -11.38 28.92
C ASP A 261 -1.13 -12.69 28.22
N ALA A 262 -2.29 -12.71 27.58
CA ALA A 262 -2.76 -13.86 26.80
C ALA A 262 -1.84 -14.17 25.61
N LEU A 263 -1.31 -13.15 24.93
CA LEU A 263 -0.29 -13.32 23.90
C LEU A 263 0.98 -13.94 24.46
N ILE A 264 1.49 -13.43 25.60
CA ILE A 264 2.71 -13.95 26.23
C ILE A 264 2.55 -15.41 26.65
N GLN A 265 1.38 -15.80 27.17
CA GLN A 265 1.08 -17.20 27.53
C GLN A 265 1.04 -18.14 26.31
N ASN A 266 0.86 -17.58 25.11
CA ASN A 266 0.75 -18.31 23.86
C ASN A 266 2.02 -18.31 23.00
N LEU A 267 3.11 -17.70 23.48
CA LEU A 267 4.46 -17.80 22.88
C LEU A 267 5.02 -19.22 22.92
#